data_AF-A0AAU9NLI3-F1
#
_entry.id   AF-A0AAU9NLI3-F1
#
_cell.length_a   1.000
_cell.length_b   1.000
_cell.length_c   1.000
_cell.angle_alpha   90.00
_cell.angle_beta   90.00
_cell.angle_gamma   90.00
#
_symmetry.space_group_name_H-M   'P 1'
#
loop_
_entity.id
_entity.type
_entity.pdbx_description
1 polymer ?
#
loop_
_entity_poly.entity_id
_entity_poly.type
_entity_poly.pdbx_seq_one_letter_code
_entity_poly.pdbx_strand_id
1 'polypeptide(L)'
;METGVACFARATILPSVASQHTTSSFASPRTISPSFTTRSLKSSSLFGEALRVMPRSSLKVSKSQNSSIVTKCEIGESLEDFLSKATPDKGLIRLLTCMGEAIRTIAFKVRTASCGGTACVNSFGDEQLAVDMLADKLLFDALTHSHFCKYACSEEVPELQDMGGPVEGGFSVAFDPLDGSSIVDTNFTVGTIFGVWPGDKLTGVTGGDQVAAAMGIYGPRTTYVIAIKGFPGTHEFLLLDEGKWQHVKETTEISEGKMFSPGNLRATFDNPDYDKLINYYVKEKYTLRYTGGMVPDVNQIIVKEKGVFTNVISPTTKAKLRLLFEVAPLGLLIENAGGYSSDGTQSVLDKVIVNLDDRTQVAYGSLNEIIRFEETLYGSSRLKSVLIPLQELIAMETSNRLMMQESKSSKWTREQNKWFESALAIFDTETPDRWSNVAALVPGKSEFEVRQQYEELKADINNIEAGLVPDPGYFTFKSELLQDRRFNSFGSRLFRSRSLDHERRKGIPWTEDEHRRFLMGLQVHGKGDWRNISRNFVVTKTPTQVASHAQKYFARQHADGKEKRRPSIHDITTVHLPRTTSFSGDMDKSSPLMVNTPNNGINIRVYNSGLFFQPTRYQVQG
;
A
#
# COMPACT_ATOMS: atom_id res chain seq x y z
N MET A 1 -27.25 -50.54 11.57
CA MET A 1 -28.69 -50.30 11.32
C MET A 1 -28.77 -49.37 10.11
N GLU A 2 -28.96 -49.99 8.96
CA GLU A 2 -29.30 -49.37 7.67
C GLU A 2 -30.69 -48.71 7.79
N THR A 3 -31.07 -47.60 7.16
CA THR A 3 -31.27 -47.24 5.73
C THR A 3 -31.80 -45.77 5.80
N GLY A 4 -31.89 -44.91 4.78
CA GLY A 4 -31.85 -45.01 3.33
C GLY A 4 -32.31 -43.66 2.75
N VAL A 5 -31.82 -43.39 1.54
CA VAL A 5 -32.04 -42.23 0.66
C VAL A 5 -33.46 -42.24 0.05
N ALA A 6 -34.06 -41.07 -0.23
CA ALA A 6 -34.84 -40.85 -1.48
C ALA A 6 -35.30 -39.38 -1.69
N CYS A 7 -34.90 -38.85 -2.85
CA CYS A 7 -35.48 -37.69 -3.54
C CYS A 7 -36.90 -37.97 -4.03
N PHE A 8 -37.71 -36.92 -4.19
CA PHE A 8 -38.85 -36.94 -5.12
C PHE A 8 -38.90 -35.64 -5.94
N ALA A 9 -38.78 -35.81 -7.27
CA ALA A 9 -39.22 -34.86 -8.28
C ALA A 9 -40.33 -35.54 -9.09
N ARG A 10 -41.45 -34.85 -9.34
CA ARG A 10 -42.25 -35.05 -10.55
C ARG A 10 -43.22 -33.89 -10.80
N ALA A 11 -43.06 -33.29 -11.98
CA ALA A 11 -44.04 -32.43 -12.64
C ALA A 11 -45.20 -33.27 -13.20
N THR A 12 -46.39 -32.65 -13.37
CA THR A 12 -47.38 -33.03 -14.40
C THR A 12 -48.21 -31.80 -14.80
N ILE A 13 -48.53 -31.75 -16.09
CA ILE A 13 -49.05 -30.66 -16.93
C ILE A 13 -50.54 -30.90 -17.25
N LEU A 14 -51.31 -29.82 -17.55
CA LEU A 14 -52.33 -29.63 -18.64
C LEU A 14 -53.63 -28.94 -18.17
N PRO A 15 -54.47 -28.35 -19.07
CA PRO A 15 -54.27 -28.00 -20.49
C PRO A 15 -54.67 -26.55 -20.89
N SER A 16 -54.27 -26.16 -22.10
CA SER A 16 -54.76 -24.99 -22.86
C SER A 16 -56.07 -25.27 -23.60
N VAL A 17 -56.89 -24.24 -23.83
CA VAL A 17 -57.81 -24.15 -24.98
C VAL A 17 -57.73 -22.74 -25.57
N ALA A 18 -57.54 -22.68 -26.89
CA ALA A 18 -57.51 -21.49 -27.73
C ALA A 18 -58.80 -21.38 -28.57
N SER A 19 -59.09 -20.17 -29.10
CA SER A 19 -59.80 -19.88 -30.37
C SER A 19 -60.58 -18.55 -30.28
N GLN A 20 -60.74 -17.64 -31.25
CA GLN A 20 -60.14 -17.22 -32.54
C GLN A 20 -60.96 -15.97 -32.99
N HIS A 21 -60.35 -15.03 -33.75
CA HIS A 21 -60.85 -14.25 -34.92
C HIS A 21 -62.29 -13.62 -34.94
N THR A 22 -62.63 -12.45 -35.52
CA THR A 22 -62.07 -11.55 -36.56
C THR A 22 -62.98 -10.31 -36.78
N THR A 23 -62.35 -9.19 -37.16
CA THR A 23 -62.70 -8.16 -38.19
C THR A 23 -63.87 -7.16 -38.12
N SER A 24 -63.49 -5.90 -38.43
CA SER A 24 -64.11 -4.88 -39.34
C SER A 24 -64.47 -3.55 -38.64
N SER A 25 -64.41 -2.34 -39.21
CA SER A 25 -63.66 -1.71 -40.32
C SER A 25 -64.09 -0.22 -40.43
N PHE A 26 -63.18 0.66 -40.89
CA PHE A 26 -63.38 1.97 -41.58
C PHE A 26 -63.94 3.26 -40.88
N ALA A 27 -63.07 4.29 -40.93
CA ALA A 27 -63.25 5.67 -41.42
C ALA A 27 -63.97 6.80 -40.62
N SER A 28 -63.27 7.95 -40.58
CA SER A 28 -63.52 9.29 -39.99
C SER A 28 -64.71 10.09 -40.60
N PRO A 29 -65.19 11.26 -40.06
CA PRO A 29 -64.43 12.53 -40.03
C PRO A 29 -64.74 13.62 -38.95
N ARG A 30 -63.75 14.53 -38.76
CA ARG A 30 -63.76 16.02 -38.61
C ARG A 30 -64.58 16.79 -37.54
N THR A 31 -63.81 17.47 -36.67
CA THR A 31 -63.74 18.93 -36.30
C THR A 31 -65.00 19.78 -36.04
N ILE A 32 -64.97 20.55 -34.93
CA ILE A 32 -65.09 22.04 -34.85
C ILE A 32 -64.61 22.54 -33.46
N SER A 33 -64.03 23.75 -33.48
CA SER A 33 -63.22 24.48 -32.50
C SER A 33 -63.98 25.14 -31.32
N PRO A 34 -63.28 25.87 -30.41
CA PRO A 34 -63.21 27.32 -30.60
C PRO A 34 -61.81 27.97 -30.45
N SER A 35 -61.72 29.13 -31.10
CA SER A 35 -60.63 30.08 -31.40
C SER A 35 -60.07 30.87 -30.21
N PHE A 36 -58.73 30.94 -30.07
CA PHE A 36 -57.81 32.07 -30.37
C PHE A 36 -58.06 33.44 -29.72
N THR A 37 -57.07 33.94 -28.94
CA THR A 37 -56.29 35.14 -29.33
C THR A 37 -54.95 35.24 -28.61
N THR A 38 -54.01 35.88 -29.30
CA THR A 38 -52.56 35.91 -29.12
C THR A 38 -52.07 37.14 -28.37
N ARG A 39 -50.92 37.04 -27.68
CA ARG A 39 -49.81 38.00 -27.83
C ARG A 39 -48.50 37.51 -27.21
N SER A 40 -47.44 37.70 -27.99
CA SER A 40 -46.04 37.32 -27.77
C SER A 40 -45.20 38.56 -27.41
N LEU A 41 -44.19 38.31 -26.57
CA LEU A 41 -42.86 38.92 -26.43
C LEU A 41 -42.66 40.42 -26.74
N LYS A 42 -42.01 41.12 -25.79
CA LYS A 42 -40.85 42.00 -26.06
C LYS A 42 -39.87 42.03 -24.89
N SER A 43 -38.59 41.86 -25.23
CA SER A 43 -37.43 42.38 -24.51
C SER A 43 -37.20 43.84 -24.88
N SER A 44 -36.61 44.60 -23.96
CA SER A 44 -35.75 45.75 -24.28
C SER A 44 -34.99 46.19 -23.02
N SER A 45 -33.66 46.14 -23.09
CA SER A 45 -32.75 46.90 -22.22
C SER A 45 -32.81 48.38 -22.57
N LEU A 46 -32.45 49.29 -21.64
CA LEU A 46 -31.93 50.64 -21.95
C LEU A 46 -31.29 51.30 -20.71
N PHE A 47 -29.94 51.35 -20.74
CA PHE A 47 -29.05 52.50 -20.49
C PHE A 47 -28.77 53.14 -19.10
N GLY A 48 -27.45 53.30 -18.84
CA GLY A 48 -26.78 54.33 -17.99
C GLY A 48 -25.91 53.75 -16.85
N GLU A 49 -24.69 53.22 -17.05
CA GLU A 49 -23.36 53.88 -17.25
C GLU A 49 -22.92 54.73 -16.02
N ALA A 50 -21.73 54.64 -15.41
CA ALA A 50 -20.34 54.46 -15.91
C ALA A 50 -19.48 53.59 -14.94
N LEU A 51 -18.66 52.64 -15.41
CA LEU A 51 -17.33 52.74 -16.04
C LEU A 51 -16.24 53.47 -15.22
N ARG A 52 -15.29 52.68 -14.70
CA ARG A 52 -13.86 52.96 -14.84
C ARG A 52 -13.12 51.70 -15.29
N VAL A 53 -12.30 51.88 -16.32
CA VAL A 53 -11.59 50.87 -17.09
C VAL A 53 -10.09 51.17 -17.02
N MET A 54 -9.32 50.15 -16.63
CA MET A 54 -7.96 49.76 -17.08
C MET A 54 -6.72 50.51 -16.49
N PRO A 55 -5.52 49.87 -16.42
CA PRO A 55 -5.01 48.90 -17.39
C PRO A 55 -4.39 47.57 -16.89
N ARG A 56 -4.39 46.63 -17.85
CA ARG A 56 -3.51 45.45 -17.92
C ARG A 56 -2.04 45.88 -17.84
N SER A 57 -1.26 45.20 -16.99
CA SER A 57 0.18 45.07 -17.21
C SER A 57 0.76 43.81 -16.55
N SER A 58 1.51 43.07 -17.36
CA SER A 58 2.55 42.08 -17.04
C SER A 58 2.17 40.83 -16.24
N LEU A 59 2.08 39.72 -16.99
CA LEU A 59 2.41 38.38 -16.53
C LEU A 59 3.75 38.39 -15.77
N LYS A 60 3.72 38.06 -14.48
CA LYS A 60 4.88 37.54 -13.75
C LYS A 60 4.57 36.11 -13.34
N VAL A 61 5.19 35.17 -14.04
CA VAL A 61 5.28 33.76 -13.68
C VAL A 61 6.04 33.68 -12.35
N SER A 62 5.31 33.50 -11.25
CA SER A 62 5.89 33.05 -10.00
C SER A 62 6.05 31.53 -10.08
N LYS A 63 7.28 31.06 -10.29
CA LYS A 63 7.64 29.66 -10.03
C LYS A 63 7.47 29.41 -8.53
N SER A 64 6.34 28.81 -8.13
CA SER A 64 6.23 28.22 -6.81
C SER A 64 7.15 26.99 -6.77
N GLN A 65 8.13 27.04 -5.87
CA GLN A 65 8.95 25.88 -5.55
C GLN A 65 8.07 24.90 -4.76
N ASN A 66 7.81 23.73 -5.31
CA ASN A 66 7.22 22.62 -4.57
C ASN A 66 8.26 22.10 -3.58
N SER A 67 8.26 22.64 -2.37
CA SER A 67 8.67 21.91 -1.18
C SER A 67 7.46 21.10 -0.72
N SER A 68 7.55 19.78 -0.72
CA SER A 68 6.56 18.88 -0.12
C SER A 68 6.57 19.05 1.40
N ILE A 69 5.89 20.10 1.85
CA ILE A 69 5.33 20.18 3.19
C ILE A 69 4.25 19.09 3.20
N VAL A 70 4.46 18.02 3.97
CA VAL A 70 3.37 17.11 4.31
C VAL A 70 2.39 17.96 5.13
N THR A 71 1.32 18.41 4.49
CA THR A 71 0.26 19.16 5.17
C THR A 71 -0.38 18.20 6.16
N LYS A 72 -0.03 18.34 7.44
CA LYS A 72 -0.63 17.55 8.50
C LYS A 72 -2.14 17.84 8.52
N CYS A 73 -2.96 16.81 8.41
CA CYS A 73 -4.40 16.94 8.57
C CYS A 73 -4.71 17.24 10.04
N GLU A 74 -5.64 18.16 10.28
CA GLU A 74 -6.02 18.53 11.63
C GLU A 74 -7.26 17.73 12.05
N ILE A 75 -7.32 17.36 13.32
CA ILE A 75 -8.54 16.79 13.90
C ILE A 75 -9.57 17.90 14.01
N GLY A 76 -10.82 17.60 13.67
CA GLY A 76 -11.95 18.54 13.68
C GLY A 76 -12.33 19.06 12.29
N GLU A 77 -11.53 18.80 11.26
CA GLU A 77 -11.80 19.21 9.88
C GLU A 77 -12.94 18.42 9.24
N SER A 78 -13.57 18.99 8.21
CA SER A 78 -14.57 18.28 7.41
C SER A 78 -13.92 17.19 6.53
N LEU A 79 -14.73 16.24 6.05
CA LEU A 79 -14.28 15.25 5.08
C LEU A 79 -13.72 15.92 3.81
N GLU A 80 -14.39 16.95 3.30
CA GLU A 80 -13.97 17.65 2.09
C GLU A 80 -12.63 18.38 2.28
N ASP A 81 -12.45 19.05 3.42
CA ASP A 81 -11.20 19.74 3.74
C ASP A 81 -10.05 18.74 3.87
N PHE A 82 -10.28 17.62 4.57
CA PHE A 82 -9.32 16.53 4.67
C PHE A 82 -8.94 15.99 3.27
N LEU A 83 -9.93 15.62 2.46
CA LEU A 83 -9.69 15.01 1.15
C LEU A 83 -8.92 15.95 0.22
N SER A 84 -9.18 17.25 0.28
CA SER A 84 -8.44 18.28 -0.48
C SER A 84 -6.95 18.38 -0.12
N LYS A 85 -6.59 17.99 1.10
CA LYS A 85 -5.20 17.92 1.59
C LYS A 85 -4.56 16.57 1.30
N ALA A 86 -5.34 15.50 1.43
CA ALA A 86 -4.87 14.12 1.31
C ALA A 86 -4.55 13.73 -0.14
N THR A 87 -5.27 14.29 -1.13
CA THR A 87 -5.04 13.98 -2.55
C THR A 87 -5.34 15.17 -3.47
N PRO A 88 -4.55 15.41 -4.53
CA PRO A 88 -4.88 16.40 -5.56
C PRO A 88 -5.94 15.91 -6.55
N ASP A 89 -6.29 14.61 -6.52
CA ASP A 89 -7.21 13.99 -7.47
C ASP A 89 -8.66 14.34 -7.16
N LYS A 90 -9.22 15.27 -7.93
CA LYS A 90 -10.61 15.74 -7.78
C LYS A 90 -11.65 14.65 -8.05
N GLY A 91 -11.33 13.67 -8.90
CA GLY A 91 -12.23 12.55 -9.18
C GLY A 91 -12.36 11.66 -7.94
N LEU A 92 -11.23 11.35 -7.31
CA LEU A 92 -11.21 10.57 -6.07
C LEU A 92 -11.91 11.31 -4.92
N ILE A 93 -11.67 12.62 -4.76
CA ILE A 93 -12.36 13.45 -3.76
C ILE A 93 -13.88 13.36 -3.96
N ARG A 94 -14.35 13.53 -5.21
CA ARG A 94 -15.78 13.48 -5.53
C ARG A 94 -16.38 12.10 -5.24
N LEU A 95 -15.71 11.03 -5.65
CA LEU A 95 -16.15 9.65 -5.43
C LEU A 95 -16.29 9.37 -3.92
N LEU A 96 -15.26 9.65 -3.12
CA LEU A 96 -15.28 9.38 -1.68
C LEU A 96 -16.32 10.21 -0.93
N THR A 97 -16.60 11.43 -1.40
CA THR A 97 -17.67 12.28 -0.85
C THR A 97 -19.05 11.67 -1.16
N CYS A 98 -19.29 11.22 -2.40
CA CYS A 98 -20.54 10.53 -2.77
C CYS A 98 -20.75 9.25 -1.95
N MET A 99 -19.69 8.45 -1.76
CA MET A 99 -19.76 7.25 -0.92
C MET A 99 -20.06 7.60 0.54
N GLY A 100 -19.53 8.70 1.07
CA GLY A 100 -19.88 9.21 2.39
C GLY A 100 -21.37 9.54 2.56
N GLU A 101 -22.02 10.07 1.52
CA GLU A 101 -23.47 10.32 1.53
C GLU A 101 -24.29 9.02 1.50
N ALA A 102 -23.84 8.01 0.75
CA ALA A 102 -24.45 6.68 0.78
C ALA A 102 -24.36 6.07 2.18
N ILE A 103 -23.16 6.06 2.78
CA ILE A 103 -22.93 5.55 4.14
C ILE A 103 -23.82 6.28 5.16
N ARG A 104 -23.95 7.61 5.05
CA ARG A 104 -24.87 8.39 5.91
C ARG A 104 -26.30 7.90 5.80
N THR A 105 -26.75 7.64 4.57
CA THR A 105 -28.12 7.18 4.30
C THR A 105 -28.34 5.75 4.77
N ILE A 106 -27.39 4.85 4.52
CA ILE A 106 -27.42 3.45 5.00
C ILE A 106 -27.52 3.41 6.52
N ALA A 107 -26.72 4.22 7.22
CA ALA A 107 -26.76 4.30 8.69
C ALA A 107 -28.17 4.63 9.23
N PHE A 108 -28.87 5.58 8.59
CA PHE A 108 -30.24 5.91 8.94
C PHE A 108 -31.21 4.75 8.65
N LYS A 109 -31.03 4.07 7.52
CA LYS A 109 -31.87 2.93 7.09
C LYS A 109 -31.70 1.72 7.99
N VAL A 110 -30.47 1.40 8.40
CA VAL A 110 -30.19 0.36 9.39
C VAL A 110 -30.82 0.72 10.74
N ARG A 111 -30.63 1.96 11.24
CA ARG A 111 -31.14 2.42 12.53
C ARG A 111 -32.67 2.31 12.69
N THR A 112 -33.39 2.48 11.59
CA THR A 112 -34.87 2.53 11.57
C THR A 112 -35.50 1.31 10.89
N ALA A 113 -34.72 0.28 10.60
CA ALA A 113 -35.21 -0.92 9.93
C ALA A 113 -36.24 -1.66 10.79
N SER A 114 -37.27 -2.20 10.13
CA SER A 114 -38.20 -3.14 10.75
C SER A 114 -37.61 -4.54 10.67
N CYS A 115 -37.25 -5.13 11.81
CA CYS A 115 -36.75 -6.49 11.87
C CYS A 115 -37.90 -7.47 12.16
N GLY A 116 -38.28 -8.25 11.13
CA GLY A 116 -39.22 -9.36 11.23
C GLY A 116 -38.50 -10.69 11.01
N GLY A 117 -39.13 -11.82 11.37
CA GLY A 117 -38.46 -13.12 11.53
C GLY A 117 -37.67 -13.72 10.34
N THR A 118 -37.63 -13.08 9.18
CA THR A 118 -36.82 -13.51 8.02
C THR A 118 -35.89 -12.45 7.45
N ALA A 119 -36.04 -11.16 7.83
CA ALA A 119 -35.19 -10.07 7.34
C ALA A 119 -35.40 -8.77 8.15
N CYS A 120 -34.37 -7.91 8.17
CA CYS A 120 -34.52 -6.51 8.53
C CYS A 120 -34.73 -5.69 7.26
N VAL A 121 -35.82 -4.93 7.21
CA VAL A 121 -36.29 -4.24 6.01
C VAL A 121 -36.53 -2.75 6.25
N ASN A 122 -36.28 -1.92 5.24
CA ASN A 122 -36.61 -0.50 5.25
C ASN A 122 -37.09 -0.08 3.84
N SER A 123 -37.71 1.10 3.74
CA SER A 123 -38.25 1.60 2.47
C SER A 123 -37.19 2.35 1.66
N PHE A 124 -37.18 2.18 0.35
CA PHE A 124 -36.45 3.01 -0.60
C PHE A 124 -37.38 3.39 -1.76
N GLY A 125 -37.65 4.69 -1.94
CA GLY A 125 -38.74 5.12 -2.82
C GLY A 125 -40.07 4.52 -2.35
N ASP A 126 -40.75 3.80 -3.26
CA ASP A 126 -42.04 3.15 -3.01
C ASP A 126 -41.91 1.66 -2.62
N GLU A 127 -40.69 1.12 -2.55
CA GLU A 127 -40.41 -0.30 -2.31
C GLU A 127 -39.89 -0.56 -0.89
N GLN A 128 -40.21 -1.74 -0.33
CA GLN A 128 -39.65 -2.25 0.91
C GLN A 128 -38.59 -3.31 0.58
N LEU A 129 -37.34 -3.07 0.99
CA LEU A 129 -36.19 -3.94 0.69
C LEU A 129 -35.51 -4.40 1.96
N ALA A 130 -34.87 -5.56 1.91
CA ALA A 130 -33.90 -5.96 2.92
C ALA A 130 -32.74 -4.95 2.95
N VAL A 131 -32.20 -4.68 4.14
CA VAL A 131 -31.25 -3.58 4.35
C VAL A 131 -29.92 -3.75 3.60
N ASP A 132 -29.52 -4.98 3.32
CA ASP A 132 -28.39 -5.36 2.46
C ASP A 132 -28.61 -4.91 1.00
N MET A 133 -29.70 -5.33 0.37
CA MET A 133 -30.08 -4.93 -0.99
C MET A 133 -30.34 -3.43 -1.11
N LEU A 134 -30.83 -2.80 -0.03
CA LEU A 134 -30.99 -1.35 0.03
C LEU A 134 -29.63 -0.65 0.03
N ALA A 135 -28.69 -1.12 0.85
CA ALA A 135 -27.33 -0.59 0.89
C ALA A 135 -26.62 -0.75 -0.47
N ASP A 136 -26.77 -1.91 -1.11
CA ASP A 136 -26.26 -2.20 -2.44
C ASP A 136 -26.71 -1.15 -3.47
N LYS A 137 -28.02 -0.90 -3.55
CA LYS A 137 -28.59 0.11 -4.45
C LYS A 137 -28.07 1.51 -4.16
N LEU A 138 -27.99 1.91 -2.89
CA LEU A 138 -27.48 3.24 -2.50
C LEU A 138 -26.03 3.45 -2.92
N LEU A 139 -25.20 2.40 -2.85
CA LEU A 139 -23.79 2.48 -3.24
C LEU A 139 -23.64 2.57 -4.76
N PHE A 140 -24.37 1.76 -5.54
CA PHE A 140 -24.40 1.90 -7.00
C PHE A 140 -24.90 3.29 -7.45
N ASP A 141 -25.95 3.81 -6.83
CA ASP A 141 -26.46 5.16 -7.10
C ASP A 141 -25.39 6.22 -6.80
N ALA A 142 -24.70 6.12 -5.67
CA ALA A 142 -23.63 7.06 -5.30
C ALA A 142 -22.44 7.01 -6.28
N LEU A 143 -22.05 5.81 -6.72
CA LEU A 143 -20.99 5.63 -7.71
C LEU A 143 -21.38 6.23 -9.07
N THR A 144 -22.63 6.06 -9.50
CA THR A 144 -23.18 6.69 -10.70
C THR A 144 -23.17 8.22 -10.58
N HIS A 145 -23.64 8.78 -9.46
CA HIS A 145 -23.66 10.22 -9.19
C HIS A 145 -22.27 10.85 -9.00
N SER A 146 -21.24 10.03 -8.78
CA SER A 146 -19.86 10.51 -8.75
C SER A 146 -19.39 10.96 -10.13
N HIS A 147 -19.88 10.32 -11.21
CA HIS A 147 -19.39 10.44 -12.59
C HIS A 147 -17.92 10.01 -12.82
N PHE A 148 -17.25 9.49 -11.79
CA PHE A 148 -15.83 9.06 -11.88
C PHE A 148 -15.64 7.55 -11.76
N CYS A 149 -16.71 6.78 -11.50
CA CYS A 149 -16.65 5.33 -11.48
C CYS A 149 -16.95 4.75 -12.87
N LYS A 150 -16.04 3.95 -13.43
CA LYS A 150 -16.25 3.19 -14.66
C LYS A 150 -16.99 1.88 -14.38
N TYR A 151 -16.43 1.02 -13.53
CA TYR A 151 -17.07 -0.24 -13.14
C TYR A 151 -17.26 -0.33 -11.63
N ALA A 152 -18.42 -0.84 -11.23
CA ALA A 152 -18.71 -1.19 -9.85
C ALA A 152 -19.00 -2.69 -9.75
N CYS A 153 -18.61 -3.32 -8.64
CA CYS A 153 -18.87 -4.73 -8.37
C CYS A 153 -19.26 -4.90 -6.90
N SER A 154 -20.39 -5.56 -6.67
CA SER A 154 -20.91 -5.84 -5.32
C SER A 154 -20.66 -7.29 -4.93
N GLU A 155 -20.46 -7.56 -3.64
CA GLU A 155 -20.44 -8.93 -3.12
C GLU A 155 -21.77 -9.67 -3.32
N GLU A 156 -22.91 -8.95 -3.27
CA GLU A 156 -24.25 -9.52 -3.40
C GLU A 156 -24.51 -10.09 -4.80
N VAL A 157 -24.03 -9.37 -5.82
CA VAL A 157 -24.10 -9.75 -7.23
C VAL A 157 -22.72 -9.49 -7.85
N PRO A 158 -21.81 -10.49 -7.84
CA PRO A 158 -20.41 -10.33 -8.23
C PRO A 158 -20.23 -10.28 -9.74
N GLU A 159 -20.82 -9.26 -10.35
CA GLU A 159 -20.76 -8.93 -11.77
C GLU A 159 -20.34 -7.47 -11.94
N LEU A 160 -19.54 -7.18 -12.98
CA LEU A 160 -19.12 -5.81 -13.28
C LEU A 160 -20.29 -5.03 -13.88
N GLN A 161 -20.68 -3.95 -13.22
CA GLN A 161 -21.70 -3.02 -13.69
C GLN A 161 -21.06 -1.71 -14.13
N ASP A 162 -21.39 -1.23 -15.33
CA ASP A 162 -20.89 0.03 -15.89
C ASP A 162 -21.62 1.23 -15.26
N MET A 163 -20.89 2.06 -14.53
CA MET A 163 -21.42 3.26 -13.87
C MET A 163 -21.30 4.53 -14.74
N GLY A 164 -20.75 4.41 -15.95
CA GLY A 164 -20.70 5.48 -16.95
C GLY A 164 -19.55 6.49 -16.80
N GLY A 165 -18.65 6.32 -15.83
CA GLY A 165 -17.45 7.14 -15.67
C GLY A 165 -16.34 6.84 -16.67
N PRO A 166 -15.28 7.68 -16.71
CA PRO A 166 -14.17 7.53 -17.66
C PRO A 166 -13.23 6.38 -17.27
N VAL A 167 -12.51 5.84 -18.25
CA VAL A 167 -11.40 4.89 -17.99
C VAL A 167 -10.15 5.65 -17.55
N GLU A 168 -9.68 6.61 -18.36
CA GLU A 168 -8.54 7.44 -18.02
C GLU A 168 -8.94 8.49 -16.97
N GLY A 169 -8.26 8.49 -15.82
CA GLY A 169 -8.59 9.37 -14.70
C GLY A 169 -9.89 9.03 -13.96
N GLY A 170 -10.51 7.88 -14.25
CA GLY A 170 -11.60 7.32 -13.47
C GLY A 170 -11.19 6.07 -12.69
N PHE A 171 -12.19 5.43 -12.08
CA PHE A 171 -11.97 4.38 -11.08
C PHE A 171 -12.90 3.20 -11.27
N SER A 172 -12.49 2.02 -10.82
CA SER A 172 -13.37 0.89 -10.58
C SER A 172 -13.48 0.62 -9.08
N VAL A 173 -14.67 0.28 -8.60
CA VAL A 173 -14.96 0.12 -7.17
C VAL A 173 -15.54 -1.26 -6.90
N ALA A 174 -15.00 -1.94 -5.90
CA ALA A 174 -15.61 -3.15 -5.36
C ALA A 174 -16.05 -2.92 -3.93
N PHE A 175 -17.21 -3.46 -3.54
CA PHE A 175 -17.75 -3.23 -2.21
C PHE A 175 -18.54 -4.43 -1.68
N ASP A 176 -18.50 -4.61 -0.36
CA ASP A 176 -19.48 -5.35 0.42
C ASP A 176 -20.46 -4.31 1.00
N PRO A 177 -21.74 -4.33 0.58
CA PRO A 177 -22.69 -3.30 0.95
C PRO A 177 -23.06 -3.32 2.43
N LEU A 178 -23.12 -4.49 3.08
CA LEU A 178 -23.53 -4.60 4.46
C LEU A 178 -22.97 -5.86 5.16
N ASP A 179 -21.68 -5.84 5.49
CA ASP A 179 -21.03 -6.80 6.37
C ASP A 179 -21.78 -6.90 7.71
N GLY A 180 -22.16 -8.13 8.07
CA GLY A 180 -22.96 -8.41 9.25
C GLY A 180 -24.46 -8.19 9.08
N SER A 181 -24.99 -8.06 7.86
CA SER A 181 -26.43 -7.92 7.58
C SER A 181 -27.31 -8.92 8.35
N SER A 182 -26.86 -10.17 8.45
CA SER A 182 -27.56 -11.26 9.16
C SER A 182 -27.74 -11.07 10.67
N ILE A 183 -26.99 -10.15 11.30
CA ILE A 183 -27.04 -9.88 12.75
C ILE A 183 -27.57 -8.49 13.09
N VAL A 184 -28.15 -7.78 12.12
CA VAL A 184 -28.78 -6.46 12.35
C VAL A 184 -29.89 -6.53 13.39
N ASP A 185 -30.66 -7.62 13.42
CA ASP A 185 -31.74 -7.87 14.39
C ASP A 185 -31.25 -7.97 15.85
N THR A 186 -30.00 -8.40 16.05
CA THR A 186 -29.34 -8.46 17.36
C THR A 186 -28.81 -7.10 17.83
N ASN A 187 -28.88 -6.07 16.97
CA ASN A 187 -28.37 -4.72 17.22
C ASN A 187 -26.85 -4.66 17.50
N PHE A 188 -26.10 -5.63 16.97
CA PHE A 188 -24.65 -5.55 16.93
C PHE A 188 -24.21 -4.56 15.83
N THR A 189 -23.00 -4.02 15.97
CA THR A 189 -22.42 -3.15 14.95
C THR A 189 -22.24 -3.92 13.64
N VAL A 190 -22.64 -3.30 12.53
CA VAL A 190 -22.47 -3.80 11.15
C VAL A 190 -21.77 -2.73 10.31
N GLY A 191 -21.45 -2.99 9.04
CA GLY A 191 -20.75 -1.99 8.24
C GLY A 191 -20.74 -2.23 6.73
N THR A 192 -20.17 -1.29 5.98
CA THR A 192 -19.93 -1.37 4.54
C THR A 192 -18.43 -1.34 4.33
N ILE A 193 -17.91 -2.12 3.38
CA ILE A 193 -16.49 -2.10 2.99
C ILE A 193 -16.39 -1.76 1.51
N PHE A 194 -15.43 -0.92 1.11
CA PHE A 194 -15.13 -0.76 -0.31
C PHE A 194 -13.66 -0.43 -0.59
N GLY A 195 -13.18 -0.90 -1.74
CA GLY A 195 -11.89 -0.55 -2.32
C GLY A 195 -12.05 0.20 -3.63
N VAL A 196 -11.13 1.12 -3.91
CA VAL A 196 -11.14 1.95 -5.12
C VAL A 196 -9.86 1.70 -5.91
N TRP A 197 -9.97 1.21 -7.14
CA TRP A 197 -8.86 0.99 -8.07
C TRP A 197 -8.91 2.02 -9.20
N PRO A 198 -7.76 2.45 -9.75
CA PRO A 198 -7.75 3.31 -10.92
C PRO A 198 -8.11 2.52 -12.18
N GLY A 199 -8.76 3.17 -13.14
CA GLY A 199 -9.10 2.58 -14.43
C GLY A 199 -10.32 1.66 -14.40
N ASP A 200 -10.28 0.61 -15.21
CA ASP A 200 -11.44 -0.19 -15.64
C ASP A 200 -11.34 -1.67 -15.29
N LYS A 201 -10.53 -2.03 -14.28
CA LYS A 201 -10.28 -3.42 -13.90
C LYS A 201 -10.45 -3.66 -12.40
N LEU A 202 -11.07 -4.79 -12.08
CA LEU A 202 -11.15 -5.37 -10.74
C LEU A 202 -10.61 -6.81 -10.69
N THR A 203 -10.04 -7.29 -11.79
CA THR A 203 -9.31 -8.56 -11.89
C THR A 203 -7.95 -8.33 -12.57
N GLY A 204 -6.99 -9.20 -12.29
CA GLY A 204 -5.58 -9.00 -12.66
C GLY A 204 -4.92 -7.82 -11.93
N VAL A 205 -5.59 -7.27 -10.91
CA VAL A 205 -5.10 -6.23 -10.00
C VAL A 205 -4.81 -6.84 -8.64
N THR A 206 -4.08 -6.12 -7.81
CA THR A 206 -3.79 -6.50 -6.42
C THR A 206 -4.46 -5.53 -5.44
N GLY A 207 -4.53 -5.89 -4.16
CA GLY A 207 -4.94 -4.93 -3.13
C GLY A 207 -4.00 -3.74 -3.03
N GLY A 208 -2.72 -3.94 -3.34
CA GLY A 208 -1.71 -2.90 -3.41
C GLY A 208 -2.00 -1.86 -4.49
N ASP A 209 -2.80 -2.14 -5.51
CA ASP A 209 -3.12 -1.22 -6.61
C ASP A 209 -4.24 -0.22 -6.27
N GLN A 210 -4.93 -0.38 -5.15
CA GLN A 210 -5.97 0.54 -4.68
C GLN A 210 -5.44 1.98 -4.55
N VAL A 211 -6.21 2.98 -4.92
CA VAL A 211 -5.92 4.41 -4.64
C VAL A 211 -6.51 4.85 -3.31
N ALA A 212 -7.58 4.19 -2.86
CA ALA A 212 -8.19 4.38 -1.55
C ALA A 212 -8.97 3.12 -1.15
N ALA A 213 -9.16 2.95 0.15
CA ALA A 213 -10.10 1.99 0.70
C ALA A 213 -10.80 2.62 1.90
N ALA A 214 -12.02 2.19 2.18
CA ALA A 214 -12.74 2.70 3.32
C ALA A 214 -13.79 1.72 3.84
N MET A 215 -14.26 2.00 5.05
CA MET A 215 -15.39 1.31 5.64
C MET A 215 -16.35 2.28 6.34
N GLY A 216 -17.64 2.07 6.12
CA GLY A 216 -18.71 2.70 6.89
C GLY A 216 -19.08 1.81 8.07
N ILE A 217 -19.21 2.38 9.27
CA ILE A 217 -19.48 1.61 10.50
C ILE A 217 -20.80 2.08 11.09
N TYR A 218 -21.72 1.15 11.26
CA TYR A 218 -23.08 1.39 11.75
C TYR A 218 -23.22 0.80 13.15
N GLY A 219 -22.64 1.49 14.13
CA GLY A 219 -22.73 1.13 15.54
C GLY A 219 -23.55 2.15 16.35
N PRO A 220 -23.31 2.27 17.66
CA PRO A 220 -23.89 3.37 18.46
C PRO A 220 -23.44 4.75 17.96
N ARG A 221 -22.30 4.80 17.25
CA ARG A 221 -21.82 5.93 16.45
C ARG A 221 -21.78 5.49 14.99
N THR A 222 -22.04 6.43 14.10
CA THR A 222 -21.80 6.22 12.67
C THR A 222 -20.47 6.85 12.32
N THR A 223 -19.53 6.03 11.87
CA THR A 223 -18.18 6.49 11.50
C THR A 223 -17.81 6.04 10.09
N TYR A 224 -16.97 6.81 9.43
CA TYR A 224 -16.44 6.53 8.10
C TYR A 224 -14.92 6.52 8.20
N VAL A 225 -14.28 5.38 7.96
CA VAL A 225 -12.84 5.18 8.15
C VAL A 225 -12.18 5.04 6.79
N ILE A 226 -11.21 5.89 6.47
CA ILE A 226 -10.64 6.03 5.12
C ILE A 226 -9.11 5.90 5.17
N ALA A 227 -8.54 5.14 4.23
CA ALA A 227 -7.13 5.16 3.89
C ALA A 227 -6.96 5.65 2.43
N ILE A 228 -6.04 6.58 2.23
CA ILE A 228 -5.63 7.06 0.89
C ILE A 228 -4.22 6.54 0.62
N LYS A 229 -4.02 5.82 -0.48
CA LYS A 229 -2.71 5.24 -0.78
C LYS A 229 -1.68 6.35 -0.98
N GLY A 230 -0.54 6.23 -0.29
CA GLY A 230 0.55 7.19 -0.35
C GLY A 230 0.34 8.45 0.51
N PHE A 231 -0.80 8.58 1.19
CA PHE A 231 -0.99 9.54 2.27
C PHE A 231 -0.86 8.82 3.61
N PRO A 232 -0.06 9.33 4.58
CA PRO A 232 0.16 8.64 5.84
C PRO A 232 -1.14 8.47 6.64
N GLY A 233 -1.32 7.28 7.21
CA GLY A 233 -2.36 7.03 8.20
C GLY A 233 -3.69 6.54 7.64
N THR A 234 -4.52 6.13 8.60
CA THR A 234 -5.94 5.77 8.42
C THR A 234 -6.79 6.68 9.29
N HIS A 235 -7.81 7.28 8.69
CA HIS A 235 -8.52 8.42 9.24
C HIS A 235 -9.99 8.09 9.54
N GLU A 236 -10.42 8.34 10.77
CA GLU A 236 -11.80 8.15 11.21
C GLU A 236 -12.57 9.47 11.15
N PHE A 237 -13.73 9.44 10.53
CA PHE A 237 -14.69 10.54 10.49
C PHE A 237 -15.95 10.15 11.27
N LEU A 238 -16.39 11.02 12.17
CA LEU A 238 -17.66 10.89 12.87
C LEU A 238 -18.77 11.62 12.11
N LEU A 239 -19.92 10.95 11.94
CA LEU A 239 -21.13 11.63 11.50
C LEU A 239 -21.72 12.46 12.64
N LEU A 240 -21.78 13.77 12.45
CA LEU A 240 -22.41 14.71 13.37
C LEU A 240 -23.93 14.79 13.14
N ASP A 241 -24.65 15.32 14.13
CA ASP A 241 -26.11 15.45 14.09
C ASP A 241 -26.60 16.34 12.94
N GLU A 242 -25.79 17.32 12.50
CA GLU A 242 -26.10 18.15 11.32
C GLU A 242 -25.87 17.42 9.98
N GLY A 243 -25.48 16.14 10.03
CA GLY A 243 -25.26 15.29 8.88
C GLY A 243 -23.91 15.48 8.19
N LYS A 244 -22.92 16.09 8.87
CA LYS A 244 -21.56 16.31 8.36
C LYS A 244 -20.57 15.29 8.93
N TRP A 245 -19.55 14.96 8.13
CA TRP A 245 -18.43 14.12 8.54
C TRP A 245 -17.31 14.98 9.12
N GLN A 246 -16.91 14.69 10.36
CA GLN A 246 -15.80 15.38 11.05
C GLN A 246 -14.66 14.42 11.34
N HIS A 247 -13.43 14.79 10.97
CA HIS A 247 -12.22 14.02 11.26
C HIS A 247 -11.98 13.97 12.78
N VAL A 248 -11.95 12.78 13.37
CA VAL A 248 -11.85 12.59 14.84
C VAL A 248 -10.64 11.77 15.28
N LYS A 249 -10.04 10.98 14.39
CA LYS A 249 -8.85 10.18 14.69
C LYS A 249 -8.01 9.95 13.45
N GLU A 250 -6.69 10.01 13.62
CA GLU A 250 -5.70 9.50 12.68
C GLU A 250 -4.97 8.34 13.38
N THR A 251 -4.71 7.26 12.64
CA THR A 251 -3.96 6.10 13.13
C THR A 251 -2.77 5.85 12.22
N THR A 252 -1.57 5.79 12.78
CA THR A 252 -0.32 5.58 12.02
C THR A 252 0.55 4.45 12.58
N GLU A 253 0.20 3.90 13.73
CA GLU A 253 0.90 2.77 14.35
C GLU A 253 -0.12 1.78 14.95
N ILE A 254 0.13 0.48 14.78
CA ILE A 254 -0.56 -0.60 15.52
C ILE A 254 0.48 -1.30 16.37
N SER A 255 0.54 -0.92 17.64
CA SER A 255 1.46 -1.48 18.63
C SER A 255 0.99 -2.84 19.13
N GLU A 256 1.86 -3.52 19.88
CA GLU A 256 1.53 -4.82 20.47
C GLU A 256 0.46 -4.73 21.56
N GLY A 257 -0.37 -5.78 21.68
CA GLY A 257 -1.36 -5.83 22.74
C GLY A 257 -2.12 -7.14 22.86
N LYS A 258 -2.71 -7.34 24.05
CA LYS A 258 -3.41 -8.58 24.41
C LYS A 258 -4.89 -8.58 24.03
N MET A 259 -5.18 -8.55 22.73
CA MET A 259 -6.55 -8.63 22.18
C MET A 259 -6.57 -9.52 20.94
N PHE A 260 -7.53 -10.44 20.86
CA PHE A 260 -7.69 -11.30 19.70
C PHE A 260 -9.16 -11.43 19.28
N SER A 261 -9.36 -11.56 17.98
CA SER A 261 -10.66 -11.69 17.32
C SER A 261 -10.63 -12.90 16.35
N PRO A 262 -10.97 -14.11 16.84
CA PRO A 262 -10.80 -15.35 16.09
C PRO A 262 -12.03 -15.69 15.23
N GLY A 263 -11.99 -15.28 13.98
CA GLY A 263 -12.85 -15.78 12.91
C GLY A 263 -12.69 -17.28 12.66
N ASN A 264 -13.80 -17.89 12.24
CA ASN A 264 -13.88 -19.32 11.93
C ASN A 264 -13.34 -20.25 13.05
N LEU A 265 -13.54 -19.89 14.32
CA LEU A 265 -12.97 -20.64 15.46
C LEU A 265 -13.25 -22.16 15.43
N ARG A 266 -14.37 -22.60 14.83
CA ARG A 266 -14.67 -24.03 14.63
C ARG A 266 -13.57 -24.81 13.87
N ALA A 267 -12.74 -24.13 13.08
CA ALA A 267 -11.61 -24.71 12.35
C ALA A 267 -10.52 -25.26 13.28
N THR A 268 -10.43 -24.82 14.54
CA THR A 268 -9.45 -25.37 15.49
C THR A 268 -9.70 -26.85 15.79
N PHE A 269 -10.91 -27.35 15.54
CA PHE A 269 -11.27 -28.76 15.76
C PHE A 269 -10.44 -29.72 14.90
N ASP A 270 -10.14 -29.33 13.67
CA ASP A 270 -9.41 -30.15 12.68
C ASP A 270 -8.22 -29.42 12.03
N ASN A 271 -7.83 -28.27 12.57
CA ASN A 271 -6.58 -27.56 12.25
C ASN A 271 -5.76 -27.37 13.56
N PRO A 272 -4.80 -28.28 13.85
CA PRO A 272 -4.05 -28.25 15.10
C PRO A 272 -3.14 -27.03 15.25
N ASP A 273 -2.69 -26.44 14.13
CA ASP A 273 -1.85 -25.25 14.17
C ASP A 273 -2.67 -24.01 14.52
N TYR A 274 -3.90 -23.91 14.02
CA TYR A 274 -4.81 -22.84 14.45
C TYR A 274 -5.22 -23.01 15.91
N ASP A 275 -5.50 -24.25 16.36
CA ASP A 275 -5.78 -24.54 17.77
C ASP A 275 -4.61 -24.11 18.68
N LYS A 276 -3.37 -24.41 18.27
CA LYS A 276 -2.15 -23.98 18.96
C LYS A 276 -2.06 -22.45 19.08
N LEU A 277 -2.41 -21.72 18.02
CA LEU A 277 -2.42 -20.25 18.02
C LEU A 277 -3.46 -19.70 19.01
N ILE A 278 -4.68 -20.24 18.99
CA ILE A 278 -5.74 -19.83 19.92
C ILE A 278 -5.37 -20.15 21.37
N ASN A 279 -4.80 -21.34 21.62
CA ASN A 279 -4.33 -21.74 22.94
C ASN A 279 -3.24 -20.81 23.48
N TYR A 280 -2.37 -20.28 22.61
CA TYR A 280 -1.41 -19.25 23.00
C TYR A 280 -2.12 -18.00 23.55
N TYR A 281 -3.10 -17.45 22.82
CA TYR A 281 -3.84 -16.26 23.27
C TYR A 281 -4.60 -16.50 24.59
N VAL A 282 -5.22 -17.67 24.73
CA VAL A 282 -5.92 -18.06 25.97
C VAL A 282 -4.94 -18.15 27.14
N LYS A 283 -3.79 -18.82 26.97
CA LYS A 283 -2.75 -18.95 28.00
C LYS A 283 -2.19 -17.59 28.42
N GLU A 284 -1.99 -16.70 27.46
CA GLU A 284 -1.52 -15.34 27.70
C GLU A 284 -2.60 -14.37 28.20
N LYS A 285 -3.83 -14.86 28.40
CA LYS A 285 -4.99 -14.11 28.91
C LYS A 285 -5.35 -12.91 28.02
N TYR A 286 -5.35 -13.11 26.71
CA TYR A 286 -5.79 -12.09 25.77
C TYR A 286 -7.29 -11.83 25.92
N THR A 287 -7.70 -10.58 25.66
CA THR A 287 -9.12 -10.22 25.64
C THR A 287 -9.75 -10.71 24.34
N LEU A 288 -10.78 -11.54 24.43
CA LEU A 288 -11.59 -11.98 23.28
C LEU A 288 -12.62 -10.91 22.91
N ARG A 289 -12.65 -10.49 21.64
CA ARG A 289 -13.69 -9.63 21.07
C ARG A 289 -13.94 -10.01 19.61
N TYR A 290 -15.01 -10.75 19.36
CA TYR A 290 -15.40 -11.21 18.03
C TYR A 290 -16.93 -11.20 17.91
N THR A 291 -17.42 -10.62 16.82
CA THR A 291 -18.85 -10.45 16.55
C THR A 291 -19.29 -11.27 15.34
N GLY A 292 -18.36 -11.61 14.45
CA GLY A 292 -18.66 -12.27 13.18
C GLY A 292 -18.74 -11.31 12.00
N GLY A 293 -18.83 -9.99 12.24
CA GLY A 293 -18.71 -8.96 11.21
C GLY A 293 -17.26 -8.50 11.08
N MET A 294 -16.73 -8.53 9.86
CA MET A 294 -15.37 -8.09 9.55
C MET A 294 -15.12 -6.62 9.93
N VAL A 295 -16.08 -5.74 9.65
CA VAL A 295 -15.96 -4.30 9.91
C VAL A 295 -15.69 -3.99 11.38
N PRO A 296 -16.57 -4.34 12.35
CA PRO A 296 -16.29 -4.05 13.76
C PRO A 296 -15.07 -4.80 14.29
N ASP A 297 -14.85 -6.04 13.85
CA ASP A 297 -13.82 -6.91 14.39
C ASP A 297 -12.40 -6.50 13.94
N VAL A 298 -12.27 -5.87 12.77
CA VAL A 298 -11.01 -5.28 12.29
C VAL A 298 -10.88 -3.81 12.72
N ASN A 299 -11.96 -3.02 12.71
CA ASN A 299 -11.91 -1.61 13.12
C ASN A 299 -11.40 -1.43 14.56
N GLN A 300 -11.74 -2.34 15.48
CA GLN A 300 -11.21 -2.27 16.85
C GLN A 300 -9.68 -2.29 16.91
N ILE A 301 -8.99 -2.91 15.93
CA ILE A 301 -7.52 -2.93 15.87
C ILE A 301 -7.01 -1.52 15.54
N ILE A 302 -7.64 -0.82 14.58
CA ILE A 302 -7.30 0.56 14.19
C ILE A 302 -7.60 1.54 15.33
N VAL A 303 -8.77 1.41 15.97
CA VAL A 303 -9.18 2.30 17.06
C VAL A 303 -8.35 2.08 18.33
N LYS A 304 -8.03 0.83 18.66
CA LYS A 304 -7.24 0.49 19.86
C LYS A 304 -5.74 0.48 19.63
N GLU A 305 -5.31 0.59 18.37
CA GLU A 305 -3.91 0.57 17.95
C GLU A 305 -3.18 -0.68 18.42
N LYS A 306 -3.90 -1.82 18.48
CA LYS A 306 -3.37 -3.11 18.92
C LYS A 306 -4.30 -4.29 18.63
N GLY A 307 -3.74 -5.49 18.75
CA GLY A 307 -4.46 -6.75 18.71
C GLY A 307 -4.40 -7.43 17.36
N VAL A 308 -5.09 -8.56 17.25
CA VAL A 308 -5.06 -9.41 16.05
C VAL A 308 -6.43 -9.97 15.72
N PHE A 309 -6.79 -9.91 14.43
CA PHE A 309 -7.89 -10.63 13.84
C PHE A 309 -7.33 -11.81 13.05
N THR A 310 -7.96 -12.98 13.12
CA THR A 310 -7.59 -14.16 12.32
C THR A 310 -8.83 -14.85 11.78
N ASN A 311 -8.82 -15.28 10.52
CA ASN A 311 -9.83 -16.16 9.96
C ASN A 311 -9.11 -17.25 9.14
N VAL A 312 -9.04 -18.46 9.70
CA VAL A 312 -8.22 -19.56 9.19
C VAL A 312 -9.11 -20.71 8.75
N ILE A 313 -8.74 -21.39 7.67
CA ILE A 313 -9.46 -22.55 7.14
C ILE A 313 -9.04 -23.87 7.83
N SER A 314 -9.81 -24.92 7.58
CA SER A 314 -9.45 -26.30 7.95
C SER A 314 -9.88 -27.26 6.84
N PRO A 315 -9.48 -28.55 6.88
CA PRO A 315 -9.94 -29.54 5.91
C PRO A 315 -11.46 -29.57 5.73
N THR A 316 -12.22 -29.34 6.81
CA THR A 316 -13.69 -29.34 6.76
C THR A 316 -14.33 -27.95 6.64
N THR A 317 -13.57 -26.86 6.78
CA THR A 317 -14.10 -25.50 6.70
C THR A 317 -13.40 -24.65 5.65
N LYS A 318 -14.18 -24.18 4.67
CA LYS A 318 -13.67 -23.37 3.56
C LYS A 318 -13.47 -21.90 3.95
N ALA A 319 -12.62 -21.20 3.21
CA ALA A 319 -12.49 -19.75 3.29
C ALA A 319 -13.84 -19.10 2.96
N LYS A 320 -14.27 -18.14 3.78
CA LYS A 320 -15.52 -17.40 3.58
C LYS A 320 -15.31 -16.01 2.99
N LEU A 321 -14.22 -15.35 3.39
CA LEU A 321 -13.95 -13.94 3.11
C LEU A 321 -13.45 -13.76 1.69
N ARG A 322 -14.02 -12.80 0.96
CA ARG A 322 -13.65 -12.47 -0.42
C ARG A 322 -12.48 -11.51 -0.46
N LEU A 323 -11.53 -11.81 -1.35
CA LEU A 323 -10.32 -11.03 -1.53
C LEU A 323 -10.64 -9.60 -1.98
N LEU A 324 -11.50 -9.47 -3.00
CA LEU A 324 -11.81 -8.20 -3.66
C LEU A 324 -12.66 -7.26 -2.80
N PHE A 325 -13.72 -7.78 -2.16
CA PHE A 325 -14.75 -6.97 -1.50
C PHE A 325 -14.41 -6.64 -0.04
N GLU A 326 -13.71 -7.54 0.65
CA GLU A 326 -13.47 -7.44 2.10
C GLU A 326 -11.98 -7.33 2.42
N VAL A 327 -11.20 -8.32 1.95
CA VAL A 327 -9.86 -8.56 2.49
C VAL A 327 -8.84 -7.53 2.00
N ALA A 328 -8.80 -7.23 0.70
CA ALA A 328 -7.88 -6.24 0.15
C ALA A 328 -8.18 -4.81 0.62
N PRO A 329 -9.45 -4.34 0.67
CA PRO A 329 -9.77 -3.03 1.24
C PRO A 329 -9.39 -2.89 2.72
N LEU A 330 -9.71 -3.88 3.55
CA LEU A 330 -9.31 -3.88 4.97
C LEU A 330 -7.80 -3.99 5.15
N GLY A 331 -7.11 -4.71 4.26
CA GLY A 331 -5.65 -4.76 4.22
C GLY A 331 -5.03 -3.38 4.03
N LEU A 332 -5.59 -2.56 3.13
CA LEU A 332 -5.07 -1.20 2.92
C LEU A 332 -5.31 -0.34 4.15
N LEU A 333 -6.50 -0.41 4.74
CA LEU A 333 -6.82 0.31 5.99
C LEU A 333 -5.88 -0.05 7.14
N ILE A 334 -5.54 -1.33 7.30
CA ILE A 334 -4.65 -1.81 8.36
C ILE A 334 -3.19 -1.42 8.11
N GLU A 335 -2.69 -1.61 6.89
CA GLU A 335 -1.29 -1.30 6.57
C GLU A 335 -1.02 0.22 6.55
N ASN A 336 -1.97 1.04 6.07
CA ASN A 336 -1.87 2.50 6.22
C ASN A 336 -1.92 2.94 7.69
N ALA A 337 -2.58 2.18 8.56
CA ALA A 337 -2.61 2.42 10.00
C ALA A 337 -1.33 1.96 10.73
N GLY A 338 -0.33 1.43 10.01
CA GLY A 338 0.92 0.93 10.59
C GLY A 338 0.82 -0.50 11.14
N GLY A 339 -0.23 -1.23 10.79
CA GLY A 339 -0.35 -2.67 11.03
C GLY A 339 0.14 -3.51 9.87
N TYR A 340 -0.10 -4.82 9.97
CA TYR A 340 0.30 -5.79 8.97
C TYR A 340 -0.87 -6.71 8.62
N SER A 341 -0.90 -7.15 7.37
CA SER A 341 -1.83 -8.17 6.88
C SER A 341 -1.07 -9.42 6.42
N SER A 342 -1.70 -10.59 6.50
CA SER A 342 -1.13 -11.82 5.97
C SER A 342 -2.19 -12.83 5.56
N ASP A 343 -1.97 -13.52 4.43
CA ASP A 343 -2.68 -14.75 4.09
C ASP A 343 -2.02 -16.01 4.69
N GLY A 344 -0.93 -15.84 5.43
CA GLY A 344 -0.05 -16.90 5.93
C GLY A 344 1.35 -16.85 5.34
N THR A 345 1.49 -16.32 4.12
CA THR A 345 2.74 -16.36 3.34
C THR A 345 3.13 -15.03 2.72
N GLN A 346 2.18 -14.14 2.47
CA GLN A 346 2.41 -12.81 1.87
C GLN A 346 1.36 -11.81 2.38
N SER A 347 1.58 -10.50 2.11
CA SER A 347 0.56 -9.49 2.42
C SER A 347 -0.67 -9.76 1.57
N VAL A 348 -1.86 -9.50 2.11
CA VAL A 348 -3.08 -9.63 1.30
C VAL A 348 -3.15 -8.57 0.21
N LEU A 349 -2.37 -7.49 0.33
CA LEU A 349 -2.21 -6.48 -0.70
C LEU A 349 -1.41 -6.96 -1.90
N ASP A 350 -0.55 -7.98 -1.74
CA ASP A 350 0.25 -8.54 -2.84
C ASP A 350 -0.49 -9.64 -3.62
N LYS A 351 -1.63 -10.11 -3.11
CA LYS A 351 -2.43 -11.14 -3.79
C LYS A 351 -3.11 -10.56 -5.03
N VAL A 352 -2.85 -11.18 -6.17
CA VAL A 352 -3.58 -10.91 -7.42
C VAL A 352 -5.00 -11.45 -7.29
N ILE A 353 -5.98 -10.60 -7.60
CA ILE A 353 -7.39 -10.96 -7.73
C ILE A 353 -7.58 -11.56 -9.12
N VAL A 354 -7.74 -12.88 -9.20
CA VAL A 354 -7.92 -13.61 -10.47
C VAL A 354 -9.39 -13.61 -10.86
N ASN A 355 -10.27 -13.92 -9.90
CA ASN A 355 -11.72 -13.90 -10.05
C ASN A 355 -12.36 -12.97 -9.01
N LEU A 356 -13.53 -12.43 -9.34
CA LEU A 356 -14.26 -11.49 -8.46
C LEU A 356 -14.62 -12.13 -7.09
N ASP A 357 -14.91 -13.44 -7.07
CA ASP A 357 -15.28 -14.20 -5.86
C ASP A 357 -14.11 -15.03 -5.28
N ASP A 358 -12.86 -14.67 -5.59
CA ASP A 358 -11.69 -15.30 -4.96
C ASP A 358 -11.75 -15.14 -3.44
N ARG A 359 -11.54 -16.23 -2.71
CA ARG A 359 -11.57 -16.25 -1.23
C ARG A 359 -10.21 -16.51 -0.64
N THR A 360 -9.97 -16.00 0.55
CA THR A 360 -8.71 -16.23 1.24
C THR A 360 -8.88 -16.26 2.75
N GLN A 361 -7.98 -16.98 3.43
CA GLN A 361 -7.78 -16.82 4.86
C GLN A 361 -6.99 -15.53 5.10
N VAL A 362 -7.10 -14.97 6.31
CA VAL A 362 -6.43 -13.71 6.61
C VAL A 362 -6.13 -13.53 8.09
N ALA A 363 -5.05 -12.82 8.37
CA ALA A 363 -4.81 -12.14 9.63
C ALA A 363 -4.52 -10.65 9.43
N TYR A 364 -4.99 -9.82 10.36
CA TYR A 364 -4.67 -8.40 10.49
C TYR A 364 -4.24 -8.09 11.91
N GLY A 365 -3.21 -7.28 12.12
CA GLY A 365 -2.81 -6.92 13.47
C GLY A 365 -1.44 -6.27 13.58
N SER A 366 -0.91 -6.29 14.81
CA SER A 366 0.45 -5.84 15.10
C SER A 366 1.51 -6.78 14.52
N LEU A 367 2.73 -6.27 14.36
CA LEU A 367 3.85 -6.97 13.72
C LEU A 367 4.10 -8.36 14.33
N ASN A 368 4.24 -8.45 15.66
CA ASN A 368 4.59 -9.71 16.30
C ASN A 368 3.44 -10.72 16.25
N GLU A 369 2.18 -10.27 16.23
CA GLU A 369 1.04 -11.19 16.10
C GLU A 369 0.91 -11.74 14.69
N ILE A 370 1.23 -10.95 13.66
CA ILE A 370 1.30 -11.48 12.28
C ILE A 370 2.49 -12.43 12.12
N ILE A 371 3.66 -12.11 12.69
CA ILE A 371 4.80 -13.04 12.71
C ILE A 371 4.42 -14.35 13.40
N ARG A 372 3.76 -14.27 14.55
CA ARG A 372 3.27 -15.45 15.28
C ARG A 372 2.27 -16.25 14.47
N PHE A 373 1.34 -15.58 13.80
CA PHE A 373 0.37 -16.21 12.93
C PHE A 373 1.06 -17.02 11.81
N GLU A 374 1.99 -16.40 11.08
CA GLU A 374 2.74 -17.06 10.01
C GLU A 374 3.61 -18.22 10.55
N GLU A 375 4.36 -17.99 11.63
CA GLU A 375 5.22 -19.03 12.23
C GLU A 375 4.40 -20.21 12.79
N THR A 376 3.23 -19.95 13.36
CA THR A 376 2.41 -21.02 13.96
C THR A 376 1.78 -21.88 12.89
N LEU A 377 1.29 -21.30 11.80
CA LEU A 377 0.62 -22.03 10.72
C LEU A 377 1.59 -22.61 9.68
N TYR A 378 2.75 -22.00 9.46
CA TYR A 378 3.66 -22.32 8.34
C TYR A 378 5.12 -22.51 8.75
N GLY A 379 5.44 -22.45 10.05
CA GLY A 379 6.77 -22.74 10.61
C GLY A 379 7.80 -21.63 10.43
N SER A 380 7.55 -20.64 9.58
CA SER A 380 8.42 -19.48 9.38
C SER A 380 7.58 -18.25 9.03
N SER A 381 8.10 -17.06 9.32
CA SER A 381 7.48 -15.80 8.93
C SER A 381 8.40 -15.01 8.01
N ARG A 382 7.83 -14.50 6.92
CA ARG A 382 8.51 -13.56 6.01
C ARG A 382 8.80 -12.22 6.67
N LEU A 383 7.98 -11.81 7.65
CA LEU A 383 8.10 -10.55 8.37
C LEU A 383 9.12 -10.60 9.52
N LYS A 384 9.68 -11.78 9.82
CA LYS A 384 10.71 -11.91 10.86
C LYS A 384 11.95 -11.06 10.58
N SER A 385 12.27 -10.86 9.31
CA SER A 385 13.36 -9.97 8.89
C SER A 385 13.13 -8.51 9.29
N VAL A 386 11.88 -8.08 9.44
CA VAL A 386 11.51 -6.72 9.86
C VAL A 386 11.88 -6.44 11.31
N LEU A 387 11.90 -7.47 12.17
CA LEU A 387 12.29 -7.35 13.58
C LEU A 387 13.79 -7.22 13.79
N ILE A 388 14.59 -7.57 12.80
CA ILE A 388 16.04 -7.54 12.92
C ILE A 388 16.47 -6.08 12.67
N PRO A 389 17.11 -5.40 13.65
CA PRO A 389 17.68 -4.09 13.42
C PRO A 389 18.56 -4.11 12.16
N LEU A 390 18.52 -3.05 11.35
CA LEU A 390 19.33 -2.95 10.12
C LEU A 390 20.82 -3.33 10.34
N GLN A 391 21.37 -3.05 11.53
CA GLN A 391 22.71 -3.46 11.93
C GLN A 391 22.88 -4.97 12.13
N GLU A 392 21.89 -5.66 12.68
CA GLU A 392 21.89 -7.12 12.85
C GLU A 392 21.57 -7.84 11.54
N LEU A 393 20.77 -7.26 10.63
CA LEU A 393 20.59 -7.79 9.27
C LEU A 393 21.90 -7.77 8.50
N ILE A 394 22.64 -6.65 8.57
CA ILE A 394 23.97 -6.53 7.99
C ILE A 394 24.94 -7.50 8.66
N ALA A 395 24.88 -7.66 10.00
CA ALA A 395 25.72 -8.61 10.71
C ALA A 395 25.38 -10.07 10.39
N MET A 396 24.11 -10.44 10.24
CA MET A 396 23.64 -11.76 9.83
C MET A 396 23.95 -12.04 8.36
N GLU A 397 23.83 -11.08 7.45
CA GLU A 397 24.33 -11.23 6.07
C GLU A 397 25.85 -11.41 6.05
N THR A 398 26.58 -10.73 6.94
CA THR A 398 28.04 -10.85 7.06
C THR A 398 28.43 -12.21 7.67
N SER A 399 27.71 -12.66 8.70
CA SER A 399 27.90 -13.97 9.35
C SER A 399 27.44 -15.12 8.47
N ASN A 400 26.34 -15.00 7.73
CA ASN A 400 25.91 -15.97 6.72
C ASN A 400 26.91 -16.00 5.55
N ARG A 401 27.52 -14.87 5.17
CA ARG A 401 28.67 -14.85 4.23
C ARG A 401 29.89 -15.58 4.77
N LEU A 402 30.18 -15.45 6.07
CA LEU A 402 31.30 -16.11 6.76
C LEU A 402 31.04 -17.61 6.96
N MET A 403 29.82 -18.01 7.31
CA MET A 403 29.43 -19.41 7.44
C MET A 403 29.26 -20.10 6.09
N MET A 404 28.77 -19.40 5.05
CA MET A 404 28.82 -19.87 3.66
C MET A 404 30.26 -19.91 3.08
N GLN A 405 31.23 -19.26 3.73
CA GLN A 405 32.64 -19.44 3.40
C GLN A 405 33.21 -20.72 4.04
N GLU A 406 32.70 -21.14 5.21
CA GLU A 406 33.12 -22.39 5.87
C GLU A 406 32.40 -23.64 5.35
N SER A 407 31.21 -23.52 4.75
CA SER A 407 30.44 -24.66 4.22
C SER A 407 30.51 -24.84 2.70
N LYS A 408 31.45 -24.19 1.99
CA LYS A 408 31.65 -24.46 0.56
C LYS A 408 32.44 -25.74 0.36
N SER A 409 31.76 -26.77 -0.14
CA SER A 409 32.40 -27.82 -0.94
C SER A 409 33.21 -27.16 -2.07
N SER A 410 34.32 -27.82 -2.42
CA SER A 410 35.45 -27.31 -3.21
C SER A 410 35.09 -26.30 -4.32
N LYS A 411 35.71 -25.11 -4.29
CA LYS A 411 35.67 -24.18 -5.44
C LYS A 411 36.23 -24.89 -6.68
N TRP A 412 35.51 -24.79 -7.80
CA TRP A 412 35.99 -25.28 -9.10
C TRP A 412 37.31 -24.60 -9.48
N THR A 413 38.34 -25.40 -9.74
CA THR A 413 39.62 -24.89 -10.21
C THR A 413 39.59 -24.64 -11.73
N ARG A 414 40.52 -23.84 -12.24
CA ARG A 414 40.66 -23.58 -13.69
C ARG A 414 40.91 -24.87 -14.49
N GLU A 415 41.57 -25.86 -13.89
CA GLU A 415 41.83 -27.16 -14.50
C GLU A 415 40.57 -28.03 -14.50
N GLN A 416 39.79 -28.02 -13.42
CA GLN A 416 38.49 -28.69 -13.36
C GLN A 416 37.49 -28.13 -14.37
N ASN A 417 37.48 -26.81 -14.60
CA ASN A 417 36.65 -26.20 -15.65
C ASN A 417 37.06 -26.67 -17.05
N LYS A 418 38.37 -26.76 -17.34
CA LYS A 418 38.85 -27.28 -18.62
C LYS A 418 38.46 -28.74 -18.84
N TRP A 419 38.55 -29.57 -17.81
CA TRP A 419 38.11 -30.96 -17.89
C TRP A 419 36.60 -31.07 -18.08
N PHE A 420 35.82 -30.23 -17.42
CA PHE A 420 34.37 -30.16 -17.58
C PHE A 420 33.95 -29.74 -18.98
N GLU A 421 34.53 -28.69 -19.54
CA GLU A 421 34.28 -28.25 -20.92
C GLU A 421 34.68 -29.34 -21.93
N SER A 422 35.81 -30.00 -21.71
CA SER A 422 36.27 -31.11 -22.58
C SER A 422 35.34 -32.31 -22.49
N ALA A 423 34.83 -32.63 -21.30
CA ALA A 423 33.88 -33.72 -21.09
C ALA A 423 32.51 -33.43 -21.74
N LEU A 424 32.03 -32.18 -21.71
CA LEU A 424 30.80 -31.77 -22.41
C LEU A 424 30.93 -31.85 -23.94
N ALA A 425 32.14 -31.69 -24.48
CA ALA A 425 32.40 -31.87 -25.91
C ALA A 425 32.45 -33.35 -26.34
N ILE A 426 32.70 -34.26 -25.41
CA ILE A 426 32.73 -35.72 -25.65
C ILE A 426 31.34 -36.33 -25.44
N PHE A 427 30.59 -35.88 -24.43
CA PHE A 427 29.26 -36.39 -24.07
C PHE A 427 28.16 -35.38 -24.40
N ASP A 428 27.53 -35.58 -25.56
CA ASP A 428 26.44 -34.76 -26.06
C ASP A 428 25.13 -34.91 -25.24
N THR A 429 24.06 -34.23 -25.66
CA THR A 429 22.77 -34.24 -24.95
C THR A 429 22.03 -35.57 -25.03
N GLU A 430 22.36 -36.43 -26.01
CA GLU A 430 21.70 -37.72 -26.25
C GLU A 430 22.44 -38.89 -25.59
N THR A 431 23.61 -38.64 -25.01
CA THR A 431 24.44 -39.65 -24.33
C THR A 431 23.73 -40.19 -23.07
N PRO A 432 23.49 -41.52 -22.95
CA PRO A 432 22.98 -42.13 -21.73
C PRO A 432 23.94 -41.91 -20.55
N ASP A 433 23.40 -41.70 -19.36
CA ASP A 433 24.18 -41.48 -18.11
C ASP A 433 25.23 -40.36 -18.22
N ARG A 434 24.93 -39.34 -19.05
CA ARG A 434 25.78 -38.18 -19.37
C ARG A 434 26.50 -37.62 -18.15
N TRP A 435 25.78 -37.38 -17.06
CA TRP A 435 26.33 -36.71 -15.88
C TRP A 435 27.29 -37.59 -15.09
N SER A 436 27.05 -38.89 -15.04
CA SER A 436 27.98 -39.89 -14.50
C SER A 436 29.27 -39.92 -15.29
N ASN A 437 29.16 -39.88 -16.62
CA ASN A 437 30.30 -39.87 -17.55
C ASN A 437 31.11 -38.56 -17.47
N VAL A 438 30.43 -37.41 -17.37
CA VAL A 438 31.11 -36.11 -17.20
C VAL A 438 31.78 -36.02 -15.84
N ALA A 439 31.13 -36.47 -14.76
CA ALA A 439 31.73 -36.48 -13.42
C ALA A 439 32.97 -37.40 -13.34
N ALA A 440 32.97 -38.53 -14.06
CA ALA A 440 34.13 -39.41 -14.14
C ALA A 440 35.37 -38.75 -14.77
N LEU A 441 35.18 -37.74 -15.63
CA LEU A 441 36.26 -36.98 -16.27
C LEU A 441 36.67 -35.72 -15.52
N VAL A 442 35.98 -35.36 -14.42
CA VAL A 442 36.30 -34.18 -13.60
C VAL A 442 36.73 -34.62 -12.19
N PRO A 443 38.05 -34.72 -11.93
CA PRO A 443 38.58 -35.15 -10.64
C PRO A 443 38.01 -34.39 -9.44
N GLY A 444 37.48 -35.16 -8.49
CA GLY A 444 37.01 -34.63 -7.21
C GLY A 444 35.63 -33.95 -7.26
N LYS A 445 34.86 -34.13 -8.34
CA LYS A 445 33.50 -33.61 -8.48
C LYS A 445 32.47 -34.72 -8.60
N SER A 446 31.36 -34.55 -7.89
CA SER A 446 30.19 -35.43 -7.97
C SER A 446 29.30 -35.10 -9.17
N GLU A 447 28.43 -36.04 -9.57
CA GLU A 447 27.42 -35.81 -10.61
C GLU A 447 26.55 -34.59 -10.32
N PHE A 448 26.20 -34.38 -9.05
CA PHE A 448 25.38 -33.26 -8.63
C PHE A 448 26.11 -31.92 -8.85
N GLU A 449 27.38 -31.84 -8.45
CA GLU A 449 28.18 -30.62 -8.65
C GLU A 449 28.41 -30.30 -10.13
N VAL A 450 28.59 -31.32 -10.96
CA VAL A 450 28.76 -31.20 -12.42
C VAL A 450 27.47 -30.72 -13.08
N ARG A 451 26.30 -31.23 -12.65
CA ARG A 451 24.98 -30.75 -13.13
C ARG A 451 24.74 -29.29 -12.75
N GLN A 452 25.08 -28.92 -11.51
CA GLN A 452 24.95 -27.55 -11.04
C GLN A 452 25.84 -26.59 -11.87
N GLN A 453 27.10 -26.97 -12.10
CA GLN A 453 28.03 -26.19 -12.92
C GLN A 453 27.53 -25.99 -14.37
N TYR A 454 26.81 -26.96 -14.92
CA TYR A 454 26.22 -26.87 -16.26
C TYR A 454 25.05 -25.88 -16.34
N GLU A 455 24.17 -25.88 -15.33
CA GLU A 455 23.05 -24.92 -15.28
C GLU A 455 23.55 -23.49 -15.04
N GLU A 456 24.62 -23.30 -14.26
CA GLU A 456 25.29 -22.00 -14.12
C GLU A 456 25.88 -21.53 -15.46
N LEU A 457 26.55 -22.43 -16.22
CA LEU A 457 27.09 -22.11 -17.55
C LEU A 457 25.99 -21.71 -18.55
N LYS A 458 24.83 -22.39 -18.54
CA LYS A 458 23.68 -22.01 -19.38
C LYS A 458 23.14 -20.63 -19.02
N ALA A 459 23.02 -20.33 -17.73
CA ALA A 459 22.55 -19.03 -17.27
C ALA A 459 23.51 -17.91 -17.71
N ASP A 460 24.82 -18.15 -17.64
CA ASP A 460 25.83 -17.20 -18.11
C ASP A 460 25.77 -16.99 -19.63
N ILE A 461 25.59 -18.05 -20.43
CA ILE A 461 25.41 -17.94 -21.89
C ILE A 461 24.16 -17.13 -22.22
N ASN A 462 23.03 -17.40 -21.55
CA ASN A 462 21.79 -16.64 -21.75
C ASN A 462 21.97 -15.15 -21.40
N ASN A 463 22.75 -14.83 -20.36
CA ASN A 463 23.05 -13.44 -19.99
C ASN A 463 23.95 -12.75 -21.04
N ILE A 464 24.88 -13.48 -21.65
CA ILE A 464 25.72 -12.97 -22.76
C ILE A 464 24.85 -12.73 -24.00
N GLU A 465 24.02 -13.69 -24.39
CA GLU A 465 23.11 -13.56 -25.55
C GLU A 465 22.06 -12.45 -25.37
N ALA A 466 21.62 -12.21 -24.13
CA ALA A 466 20.73 -11.11 -23.78
C ALA A 466 21.44 -9.73 -23.73
N GLY A 467 22.74 -9.66 -23.99
CA GLY A 467 23.52 -8.41 -23.98
C GLY A 467 23.72 -7.82 -22.57
N LEU A 468 23.54 -8.62 -21.52
CA LEU A 468 23.66 -8.21 -20.12
C LEU A 468 25.11 -8.30 -19.58
N VAL A 469 26.04 -8.77 -20.41
CA VAL A 469 27.47 -8.81 -20.10
C VAL A 469 28.21 -7.77 -20.95
N PRO A 470 29.01 -6.85 -20.35
CA PRO A 470 29.78 -5.87 -21.10
C PRO A 470 30.82 -6.56 -21.99
N ASP A 471 30.87 -6.19 -23.26
CA ASP A 471 31.83 -6.71 -24.22
C ASP A 471 33.28 -6.51 -23.72
N PRO A 472 34.09 -7.57 -23.52
CA PRO A 472 35.48 -7.42 -23.12
C PRO A 472 36.23 -6.74 -24.27
N GLY A 473 36.52 -5.45 -24.13
CA GLY A 473 37.20 -4.64 -25.13
C GLY A 473 38.58 -5.19 -25.53
N TYR A 474 38.60 -6.16 -26.44
CA TYR A 474 39.77 -6.57 -27.19
C TYR A 474 39.85 -5.73 -28.46
N PHE A 475 40.53 -4.59 -28.35
CA PHE A 475 41.06 -3.90 -29.52
C PHE A 475 42.07 -4.83 -30.22
N THR A 476 41.74 -5.30 -31.43
CA THR A 476 42.78 -5.68 -32.41
C THR A 476 42.44 -5.11 -33.77
N PHE A 477 43.44 -4.44 -34.33
CA PHE A 477 43.43 -3.59 -35.52
C PHE A 477 43.43 -4.36 -36.86
N LYS A 478 42.94 -3.66 -37.89
CA LYS A 478 43.09 -3.85 -39.36
C LYS A 478 42.20 -4.91 -40.05
N SER A 479 41.31 -4.45 -40.93
CA SER A 479 41.69 -4.12 -42.32
C SER A 479 40.52 -3.49 -43.08
N GLU A 480 40.61 -2.20 -43.40
CA GLU A 480 39.94 -1.60 -44.55
C GLU A 480 40.59 -2.11 -45.83
N LEU A 481 39.81 -2.52 -46.82
CA LEU A 481 40.00 -2.24 -48.26
C LEU A 481 38.94 -3.00 -49.09
N LEU A 482 38.11 -2.19 -49.80
CA LEU A 482 37.52 -2.42 -51.12
C LEU A 482 36.45 -3.54 -51.25
N GLN A 483 35.36 -3.41 -52.00
CA GLN A 483 34.89 -2.41 -52.95
C GLN A 483 33.42 -2.71 -53.29
N ASP A 484 32.65 -1.66 -53.60
CA ASP A 484 31.69 -1.57 -54.72
C ASP A 484 30.61 -2.67 -54.92
N ARG A 485 29.33 -2.43 -55.23
CA ARG A 485 28.60 -1.25 -55.72
C ARG A 485 27.09 -1.58 -55.71
N ARG A 486 26.30 -0.56 -55.35
CA ARG A 486 25.01 -0.13 -55.95
C ARG A 486 23.88 -1.14 -56.13
N PHE A 487 22.76 -0.87 -55.45
CA PHE A 487 21.54 -0.46 -56.19
C PHE A 487 20.70 0.56 -55.39
N ASN A 488 20.16 1.52 -56.15
CA ASN A 488 19.49 2.76 -55.78
C ASN A 488 18.07 2.54 -55.19
N SER A 489 17.74 3.25 -54.11
CA SER A 489 16.89 4.46 -54.05
C SER A 489 15.41 4.29 -54.43
N PHE A 490 14.52 4.33 -53.42
CA PHE A 490 13.46 5.34 -53.32
C PHE A 490 13.27 5.68 -51.84
N GLY A 491 13.38 6.97 -51.51
CA GLY A 491 13.40 7.47 -50.15
C GLY A 491 12.07 7.97 -49.62
N SER A 492 12.11 8.20 -48.30
CA SER A 492 11.22 9.02 -47.48
C SER A 492 9.85 8.42 -47.13
N ARG A 493 9.36 8.52 -45.90
CA ARG A 493 9.86 9.00 -44.60
C ARG A 493 8.78 8.53 -43.61
N LEU A 494 9.12 7.79 -42.57
CA LEU A 494 8.23 7.63 -41.42
C LEU A 494 8.95 8.03 -40.14
N PHE A 495 8.32 9.01 -39.50
CA PHE A 495 8.57 9.55 -38.18
C PHE A 495 8.40 8.48 -37.08
N ARG A 496 9.29 8.50 -36.09
CA ARG A 496 9.13 8.21 -34.64
C ARG A 496 10.47 7.72 -34.09
N SER A 497 10.90 8.01 -32.88
CA SER A 497 10.49 8.95 -31.84
C SER A 497 11.69 9.01 -30.90
N ARG A 498 12.14 10.21 -30.57
CA ARG A 498 13.14 10.45 -29.52
C ARG A 498 12.54 10.01 -28.17
N SER A 499 13.24 9.15 -27.43
CA SER A 499 13.05 9.00 -25.99
C SER A 499 13.86 10.09 -25.29
N LEU A 500 13.15 11.01 -24.64
CA LEU A 500 13.70 12.04 -23.76
C LEU A 500 13.77 11.50 -22.33
N ASP A 501 14.96 11.66 -21.76
CA ASP A 501 15.27 12.01 -20.37
C ASP A 501 14.93 11.03 -19.24
N HIS A 502 15.97 10.28 -18.85
CA HIS A 502 16.23 9.92 -17.46
C HIS A 502 16.33 11.20 -16.59
N GLU A 503 15.35 11.43 -15.72
CA GLU A 503 15.52 12.37 -14.60
C GLU A 503 16.57 11.83 -13.62
N ARG A 504 17.82 12.26 -13.84
CA ARG A 504 18.93 12.08 -12.90
C ARG A 504 18.56 12.76 -11.58
N ARG A 505 18.44 11.98 -10.49
CA ARG A 505 18.32 12.49 -9.11
C ARG A 505 19.35 13.59 -8.87
N LYS A 506 18.90 14.83 -8.61
CA LYS A 506 19.77 15.97 -8.32
C LYS A 506 20.57 15.71 -7.05
N GLY A 507 21.89 15.58 -7.19
CA GLY A 507 22.81 15.46 -6.06
C GLY A 507 22.84 16.75 -5.23
N ILE A 508 22.90 16.61 -3.90
CA ILE A 508 23.05 17.71 -2.96
C ILE A 508 24.38 18.44 -3.27
N PRO A 509 24.37 19.76 -3.54
CA PRO A 509 25.56 20.52 -3.87
C PRO A 509 26.55 20.55 -2.69
N TRP A 510 27.85 20.69 -2.99
CA TRP A 510 28.88 20.84 -1.98
C TRP A 510 28.81 22.21 -1.30
N THR A 511 28.79 22.24 0.02
CA THR A 511 28.84 23.46 0.85
C THR A 511 30.27 23.86 1.17
N GLU A 512 30.55 25.15 1.36
CA GLU A 512 31.92 25.66 1.60
C GLU A 512 32.64 24.93 2.73
N ASP A 513 31.92 24.59 3.80
CA ASP A 513 32.48 23.86 4.95
C ASP A 513 32.78 22.38 4.63
N GLU A 514 32.01 21.74 3.76
CA GLU A 514 32.35 20.40 3.25
C GLU A 514 33.62 20.45 2.41
N HIS A 515 33.83 21.51 1.63
CA HIS A 515 35.05 21.64 0.84
C HIS A 515 36.28 22.01 1.69
N ARG A 516 36.14 22.88 2.71
CA ARG A 516 37.23 23.13 3.67
C ARG A 516 37.66 21.84 4.38
N ARG A 517 36.69 21.04 4.82
CA ARG A 517 36.96 19.73 5.45
C ARG A 517 37.58 18.74 4.46
N PHE A 518 37.14 18.75 3.20
CA PHE A 518 37.80 17.98 2.13
C PHE A 518 39.28 18.34 1.96
N LEU A 519 39.64 19.63 1.99
CA LEU A 519 41.03 20.07 1.89
C LEU A 519 41.87 19.66 3.11
N MET A 520 41.30 19.74 4.32
CA MET A 520 41.93 19.21 5.53
C MET A 520 42.16 17.70 5.41
N GLY A 521 41.16 16.95 4.93
CA GLY A 521 41.27 15.51 4.70
C GLY A 521 42.35 15.17 3.67
N LEU A 522 42.49 15.96 2.60
CA LEU A 522 43.58 15.83 1.63
C LEU A 522 44.97 16.07 2.25
N GLN A 523 45.08 16.99 3.20
CA GLN A 523 46.34 17.26 3.91
C GLN A 523 46.72 16.13 4.86
N VAL A 524 45.74 15.47 5.48
CA VAL A 524 45.95 14.39 6.46
C VAL A 524 46.13 13.02 5.81
N HIS A 525 45.29 12.66 4.82
CA HIS A 525 45.26 11.32 4.23
C HIS A 525 45.85 11.24 2.82
N GLY A 526 46.21 12.37 2.19
CA GLY A 526 46.81 12.39 0.85
C GLY A 526 45.82 12.08 -0.29
N LYS A 527 46.33 12.05 -1.52
CA LYS A 527 45.52 11.75 -2.72
C LYS A 527 45.25 10.24 -2.81
N GLY A 528 43.99 9.84 -2.97
CA GLY A 528 43.58 8.45 -3.25
C GLY A 528 42.81 7.78 -2.12
N ASP A 529 42.95 8.23 -0.88
CA ASP A 529 42.24 7.66 0.27
C ASP A 529 40.88 8.33 0.54
N TRP A 530 39.98 8.21 -0.44
CA TRP A 530 38.66 8.84 -0.41
C TRP A 530 37.74 8.27 0.68
N ARG A 531 38.02 7.04 1.13
CA ARG A 531 37.25 6.37 2.19
C ARG A 531 37.50 7.03 3.54
N ASN A 532 38.74 7.31 3.90
CA ASN A 532 39.05 7.97 5.17
C ASN A 532 38.69 9.47 5.13
N ILE A 533 38.86 10.15 3.99
CA ILE A 533 38.44 11.55 3.84
C ILE A 533 36.92 11.71 4.00
N SER A 534 36.14 10.80 3.40
CA SER A 534 34.68 10.74 3.58
C SER A 534 34.31 10.48 5.04
N ARG A 535 34.90 9.47 5.70
CA ARG A 535 34.52 9.08 7.06
C ARG A 535 34.92 10.05 8.16
N ASN A 536 36.04 10.75 7.99
CA ASN A 536 36.64 11.51 9.09
C ASN A 536 36.51 13.04 8.90
N PHE A 537 36.35 13.50 7.66
CA PHE A 537 36.33 14.92 7.35
C PHE A 537 35.02 15.35 6.69
N VAL A 538 34.57 14.63 5.65
CA VAL A 538 33.36 14.97 4.90
C VAL A 538 32.29 13.89 5.06
N VAL A 539 31.84 13.70 6.31
CA VAL A 539 30.90 12.64 6.72
C VAL A 539 29.56 12.67 5.97
N THR A 540 29.23 13.82 5.41
CA THR A 540 28.01 14.08 4.63
C THR A 540 28.11 13.64 3.16
N LYS A 541 29.29 13.18 2.69
CA LYS A 541 29.53 12.76 1.30
C LYS A 541 30.13 11.37 1.27
N THR A 542 29.67 10.52 0.35
CA THR A 542 30.17 9.14 0.20
C THR A 542 31.59 9.11 -0.38
N PRO A 543 32.37 8.02 -0.21
CA PRO A 543 33.72 7.90 -0.77
C PRO A 543 33.76 8.14 -2.29
N THR A 544 32.73 7.69 -3.02
CA THR A 544 32.60 7.91 -4.47
C THR A 544 32.32 9.36 -4.81
N GLN A 545 31.51 10.07 -4.02
CA GLN A 545 31.27 11.51 -4.18
C GLN A 545 32.53 12.33 -3.88
N VAL A 546 33.28 11.96 -2.84
CA VAL A 546 34.58 12.56 -2.51
C VAL A 546 35.59 12.33 -3.64
N ALA A 547 35.65 11.12 -4.21
CA ALA A 547 36.50 10.81 -5.36
C ALA A 547 36.15 11.65 -6.59
N SER A 548 34.86 11.77 -6.90
CA SER A 548 34.36 12.60 -8.02
C SER A 548 34.63 14.10 -7.80
N HIS A 549 34.51 14.59 -6.55
CA HIS A 549 34.84 15.97 -6.20
C HIS A 549 36.34 16.23 -6.28
N ALA A 550 37.17 15.30 -5.82
CA ALA A 550 38.63 15.36 -5.93
C ALA A 550 39.08 15.43 -7.39
N GLN A 551 38.48 14.61 -8.26
CA GLN A 551 38.76 14.63 -9.70
C GLN A 551 38.48 16.02 -10.31
N LYS A 552 37.34 16.64 -9.95
CA LYS A 552 36.99 18.00 -10.41
C LYS A 552 37.89 19.08 -9.83
N TYR A 553 38.27 18.97 -8.57
CA TYR A 553 39.18 19.89 -7.89
C TYR A 553 40.57 19.88 -8.52
N PHE A 554 41.17 18.70 -8.76
CA PHE A 554 42.49 18.61 -9.39
C PHE A 554 42.47 19.00 -10.87
N ALA A 555 41.41 18.64 -11.62
CA ALA A 555 41.27 19.08 -13.00
C ALA A 555 41.26 20.62 -13.14
N ARG A 556 40.74 21.33 -12.11
CA ARG A 556 40.73 22.80 -12.07
C ARG A 556 42.05 23.40 -11.62
N GLN A 557 42.77 22.76 -10.69
CA GLN A 557 44.12 23.20 -10.30
C GLN A 557 45.14 23.14 -11.46
N HIS A 558 44.89 22.30 -12.47
CA HIS A 558 45.71 22.21 -13.68
C HIS A 558 45.23 23.11 -14.84
N ALA A 559 44.12 23.84 -14.68
CA ALA A 559 43.60 24.76 -15.68
C ALA A 559 44.08 26.18 -15.37
N ASP A 560 45.25 26.54 -15.91
CA ASP A 560 45.90 27.83 -15.68
C ASP A 560 45.31 28.92 -16.60
N GLY A 561 44.68 29.94 -16.02
CA GLY A 561 44.47 31.25 -16.65
C GLY A 561 43.13 31.56 -17.35
N LYS A 562 42.56 32.72 -16.93
CA LYS A 562 41.62 33.63 -17.64
C LYS A 562 40.13 33.21 -17.77
N GLU A 563 39.29 33.66 -16.84
CA GLU A 563 38.35 34.79 -16.98
C GLU A 563 37.27 34.79 -15.88
N LYS A 564 36.97 36.00 -15.38
CA LYS A 564 36.11 36.29 -14.22
C LYS A 564 34.69 35.73 -14.38
N ARG A 565 34.34 34.75 -13.54
CA ARG A 565 32.97 34.34 -13.22
C ARG A 565 32.84 34.06 -11.72
N ARG A 566 31.60 34.07 -11.24
CA ARG A 566 31.18 34.03 -9.81
C ARG A 566 32.05 33.12 -8.93
N PRO A 567 32.34 33.51 -7.66
CA PRO A 567 33.15 32.72 -6.75
C PRO A 567 32.60 31.29 -6.64
N SER A 568 33.47 30.31 -6.88
CA SER A 568 33.16 28.89 -6.78
C SER A 568 33.79 28.34 -5.51
N ILE A 569 33.10 27.41 -4.87
CA ILE A 569 33.63 26.67 -3.72
C ILE A 569 35.01 26.06 -3.97
N HIS A 570 35.31 25.69 -5.22
CA HIS A 570 36.58 25.09 -5.63
C HIS A 570 37.76 26.07 -5.65
N ASP A 571 37.50 27.37 -5.45
CA ASP A 571 38.51 28.44 -5.43
C ASP A 571 39.07 28.67 -4.01
N ILE A 572 38.51 28.02 -2.99
CA ILE A 572 39.00 28.08 -1.61
C ILE A 572 40.29 27.25 -1.53
N THR A 573 41.41 27.88 -1.14
CA THR A 573 42.70 27.21 -0.94
C THR A 573 43.06 27.11 0.55
N THR A 574 43.99 26.22 0.90
CA THR A 574 44.42 25.95 2.28
C THR A 574 45.08 27.15 2.99
N VAL A 575 45.31 28.27 2.29
CA VAL A 575 46.01 29.46 2.78
C VAL A 575 45.14 30.31 3.72
N HIS A 576 43.83 30.07 3.82
CA HIS A 576 42.88 30.83 4.67
C HIS A 576 42.45 30.13 5.96
N LEU A 577 43.21 29.15 6.45
CA LEU A 577 42.94 28.49 7.73
C LEU A 577 43.80 29.10 8.87
N PRO A 578 43.22 29.52 10.01
CA PRO A 578 44.00 29.96 11.16
C PRO A 578 44.83 28.80 11.72
N ARG A 579 46.15 28.98 11.83
CA ARG A 579 47.06 28.03 12.49
C ARG A 579 46.80 28.04 14.00
N THR A 580 46.21 26.98 14.54
CA THR A 580 46.28 26.69 15.97
C THR A 580 47.48 25.82 16.27
N THR A 581 48.45 26.45 16.94
CA THR A 581 49.62 25.85 17.57
C THR A 581 49.22 24.89 18.69
N SER A 582 49.98 23.80 18.77
CA SER A 582 50.13 22.84 19.87
C SER A 582 50.00 23.43 21.28
N PHE A 583 49.29 22.74 22.18
CA PHE A 583 49.59 22.77 23.61
C PHE A 583 49.34 21.42 24.30
N SER A 584 50.41 20.94 24.90
CA SER A 584 50.54 19.94 25.96
C SER A 584 50.15 20.50 27.34
N GLY A 585 49.77 19.63 28.26
CA GLY A 585 50.17 19.72 29.68
C GLY A 585 49.17 20.32 30.67
N ASP A 586 48.60 19.41 31.47
CA ASP A 586 48.49 19.38 32.94
C ASP A 586 47.93 20.53 33.81
N MET A 587 47.04 20.07 34.71
CA MET A 587 46.93 20.30 36.17
C MET A 587 46.42 21.64 36.77
N ASP A 588 45.46 21.41 37.68
CA ASP A 588 45.31 21.94 39.05
C ASP A 588 44.30 23.07 39.40
N LYS A 589 43.33 22.65 40.24
CA LYS A 589 42.85 23.19 41.53
C LYS A 589 42.05 24.51 41.70
N SER A 590 40.90 24.28 42.36
CA SER A 590 40.29 24.98 43.52
C SER A 590 39.56 26.34 43.37
N SER A 591 38.22 26.28 43.57
CA SER A 591 37.29 26.98 44.52
C SER A 591 37.64 28.40 45.05
N PRO A 592 36.70 29.23 45.63
CA PRO A 592 35.42 28.87 46.29
C PRO A 592 34.25 29.94 46.29
N LEU A 593 33.20 29.67 47.10
CA LEU A 593 32.19 30.56 47.77
C LEU A 593 30.86 30.87 47.02
N MET A 594 29.70 30.33 47.45
CA MET A 594 28.77 30.68 48.58
C MET A 594 27.82 31.86 48.29
N VAL A 595 26.51 31.62 48.08
CA VAL A 595 25.36 31.64 49.04
C VAL A 595 24.58 32.98 49.04
N ASN A 596 23.34 32.98 48.53
CA ASN A 596 22.08 33.24 49.26
C ASN A 596 20.90 33.64 48.35
N THR A 597 19.75 33.00 48.59
CA THR A 597 18.39 33.37 48.16
C THR A 597 17.79 34.46 49.08
N PRO A 598 16.60 35.03 48.78
CA PRO A 598 15.37 34.46 49.38
C PRO A 598 14.04 34.59 48.59
N ASN A 599 13.14 33.65 48.92
CA ASN A 599 11.67 33.69 49.09
C ASN A 599 10.68 34.21 48.04
N ASN A 600 9.73 33.33 47.67
CA ASN A 600 8.31 33.45 48.07
C ASN A 600 7.61 32.09 47.99
N GLY A 601 6.84 31.72 49.02
CA GLY A 601 6.10 30.45 49.12
C GLY A 601 4.58 30.63 49.05
N ILE A 602 3.84 29.51 49.01
CA ILE A 602 2.58 29.24 49.75
C ILE A 602 2.21 27.74 49.68
N ASN A 603 2.01 27.20 50.89
CA ASN A 603 1.34 26.02 51.46
C ASN A 603 0.68 24.90 50.63
N ILE A 604 1.00 23.65 51.04
CA ILE A 604 0.21 22.42 50.90
C ILE A 604 -0.16 21.92 52.30
N ARG A 605 -1.43 21.57 52.54
CA ARG A 605 -1.92 20.89 53.75
C ARG A 605 -2.04 19.38 53.50
N VAL A 606 -1.52 18.60 54.45
CA VAL A 606 -1.61 17.13 54.55
C VAL A 606 -2.72 16.77 55.55
N TYR A 607 -3.50 15.72 55.27
CA TYR A 607 -4.28 15.01 56.27
C TYR A 607 -3.87 13.54 56.30
N ASN A 608 -3.75 13.02 57.51
CA ASN A 608 -3.36 11.65 57.84
C ASN A 608 -4.35 11.13 58.88
N SER A 609 -4.98 9.98 58.64
CA SER A 609 -5.53 9.08 59.67
C SER A 609 -6.17 7.85 59.02
N GLY A 610 -5.67 6.65 59.36
CA GLY A 610 -6.29 5.38 59.00
C GLY A 610 -7.29 4.89 60.04
N LEU A 611 -8.08 3.87 59.68
CA LEU A 611 -8.24 2.58 60.39
C LEU A 611 -9.52 1.81 59.96
N PHE A 612 -9.39 0.48 60.04
CA PHE A 612 -10.38 -0.59 60.20
C PHE A 612 -11.20 -1.15 59.01
N PHE A 613 -10.90 -2.43 58.73
CA PHE A 613 -11.71 -3.44 58.07
C PHE A 613 -12.83 -3.96 58.99
N GLN A 614 -14.02 -4.19 58.44
CA GLN A 614 -14.99 -5.18 58.93
C GLN A 614 -15.56 -6.00 57.75
N PRO A 615 -15.88 -7.30 57.94
CA PRO A 615 -16.38 -8.18 56.89
C PRO A 615 -17.92 -8.27 56.91
N THR A 616 -18.56 -8.08 55.75
CA THR A 616 -20.00 -8.29 55.58
C THR A 616 -20.30 -9.77 55.32
N ARG A 617 -21.01 -10.40 56.26
CA ARG A 617 -21.69 -11.70 56.06
C ARG A 617 -22.97 -11.49 55.26
N TYR A 618 -23.16 -12.33 54.24
CA TYR A 618 -24.48 -12.59 53.64
C TYR A 618 -25.34 -13.40 54.61
N GLN A 619 -26.57 -12.94 54.86
CA GLN A 619 -27.64 -13.71 55.47
C GLN A 619 -28.66 -14.07 54.38
N VAL A 620 -28.97 -15.35 54.30
CA VAL A 620 -30.08 -15.95 53.55
C VAL A 620 -31.27 -16.10 54.50
N GLN A 621 -32.45 -15.65 54.08
CA GLN A 621 -33.81 -16.05 54.50
C GLN A 621 -34.79 -15.07 53.81
N GLY A 622 -35.90 -15.43 53.21
CA GLY A 622 -36.59 -16.71 53.02
C GLY A 622 -37.74 -16.48 52.03
#